data_AF-A0A1G7P2F0-F1
#
_entry.id   AF-A0A1G7P2F0-F1
#
_cell.length_a   1.000
_cell.length_b   1.000
_cell.length_c   1.000
_cell.angle_alpha   90.00
_cell.angle_beta   90.00
_cell.angle_gamma   90.00
#
_symmetry.space_group_name_H-M   'P 1'
#
loop_
_entity.id
_entity.type
_entity.pdbx_description
1 polymer ?
#
loop_
_entity_poly.entity_id
_entity_poly.type
_entity_poly.pdbx_seq_one_letter_code
_entity_poly.pdbx_strand_id
1 'polypeptide(L)' 'MKYLIVEDFSGQAVPFIFPRRVDHSDMREQLPYSRVIAAGFVELGPQGFICSGSNPELGLASRPAEDAAIIAEALRQR' A
#
# COMPACT_ATOMS: atom_id res chain seq x y z
N MET A 1 7.39 6.10 4.02
CA MET A 1 5.93 6.40 3.96
C MET A 1 5.18 5.16 4.47
N LYS A 2 3.90 5.26 4.76
CA LYS A 2 3.01 4.08 4.90
C LYS A 2 2.27 3.88 3.57
N TYR A 3 1.77 2.67 3.34
CA TYR A 3 0.91 2.40 2.20
C TYR A 3 -0.23 1.46 2.55
N LEU A 4 -1.31 1.56 1.76
CA LEU A 4 -2.35 0.56 1.59
C LEU A 4 -2.38 0.17 0.12
N ILE A 5 -2.65 -1.09 -0.19
CA ILE A 5 -3.11 -1.50 -1.52
C ILE A 5 -4.55 -1.92 -1.39
N VAL A 6 -5.40 -1.30 -2.18
CA VAL A 6 -6.83 -1.60 -2.26
C VAL A 6 -7.14 -2.28 -3.59
N GLU A 7 -8.22 -3.05 -3.60
CA GLU A 7 -8.83 -3.53 -4.83
C GLU A 7 -9.89 -2.50 -5.26
N ASP A 8 -9.76 -1.93 -6.46
CA ASP A 8 -10.75 -1.02 -7.00
C ASP A 8 -12.00 -1.75 -7.52
N PHE A 9 -12.97 -0.99 -8.04
CA PHE A 9 -14.23 -1.56 -8.53
C PHE A 9 -14.07 -2.47 -9.76
N SER A 10 -12.91 -2.48 -10.40
CA SER A 10 -12.56 -3.36 -11.52
C SER A 10 -11.73 -4.57 -11.10
N GLY A 11 -11.40 -4.70 -9.81
CA GLY A 11 -10.51 -5.74 -9.31
C GLY A 11 -9.02 -5.39 -9.41
N GLN A 12 -8.68 -4.15 -9.78
CA GLN A 12 -7.29 -3.72 -9.93
C GLN A 12 -6.69 -3.33 -8.58
N ALA A 13 -5.44 -3.76 -8.34
CA ALA A 13 -4.67 -3.35 -7.18
C ALA A 13 -4.17 -1.90 -7.33
N VAL A 14 -4.61 -1.02 -6.43
CA VAL A 14 -4.27 0.42 -6.45
C VAL A 14 -3.54 0.80 -5.15
N PRO A 15 -2.32 1.36 -5.24
CA PRO A 15 -1.58 1.79 -4.06
C PRO A 15 -1.98 3.20 -3.61
N PHE A 16 -2.16 3.35 -2.29
CA PHE A 16 -2.31 4.63 -1.60
C PHE A 16 -1.10 4.82 -0.68
N ILE A 17 -0.26 5.82 -0.96
CA ILE A 17 0.94 6.14 -0.16
C ILE A 17 0.68 7.39 0.66
N PHE A 18 0.96 7.33 1.96
CA PHE A 18 0.63 8.41 2.89
C PHE A 18 1.69 8.60 3.99
N PRO A 19 1.70 9.76 4.69
CA PRO A 19 2.68 10.06 5.72
C PRO A 19 2.68 9.03 6.87
N ARG A 20 3.85 8.80 7.46
CA ARG A 20 4.01 7.84 8.58
C ARG A 20 3.15 8.18 9.81
N ARG A 21 2.76 9.45 9.97
CA ARG A 21 1.98 9.95 11.12
C ARG A 21 0.50 9.57 11.11
N VAL A 22 -0.02 9.08 9.99
CA VAL A 22 -1.42 8.63 9.89
C VAL A 22 -1.44 7.11 10.08
N ASP A 23 -2.38 6.58 10.84
CA ASP A 23 -2.51 5.13 11.02
C ASP A 23 -3.19 4.46 9.83
N HIS A 24 -2.85 3.19 9.57
CA HIS A 24 -3.41 2.48 8.42
C HIS A 24 -4.93 2.30 8.55
N SER A 25 -5.41 2.07 9.77
CA SER A 25 -6.83 1.95 10.10
C SER A 25 -7.56 3.25 9.80
N ASP A 26 -7.04 4.39 10.29
CA ASP A 26 -7.57 5.73 9.98
C ASP A 26 -7.60 5.98 8.46
N MET A 27 -6.50 5.69 7.77
CA MET A 27 -6.46 5.87 6.32
C MET A 27 -7.47 4.99 5.61
N ARG A 28 -7.64 3.73 6.02
CA ARG A 28 -8.65 2.82 5.47
C ARG A 28 -10.07 3.37 5.64
N GLU A 29 -10.39 3.95 6.78
CA GLU A 29 -11.73 4.52 7.02
C GLU A 29 -12.04 5.71 6.09
N GLN A 30 -11.02 6.48 5.67
CA GLN A 30 -11.20 7.59 4.73
C GLN A 30 -11.38 7.15 3.27
N LEU A 31 -11.01 5.91 2.93
CA LEU A 31 -11.00 5.43 1.55
C LEU A 31 -12.36 4.84 1.14
N PRO A 32 -12.90 5.20 -0.05
CA PRO A 32 -14.20 4.71 -0.53
C PRO A 32 -14.13 3.27 -1.09
N TYR A 33 -13.14 2.47 -0.68
CA TYR A 33 -12.90 1.12 -1.19
C TYR A 33 -13.30 0.09 -0.13
N SER A 34 -13.92 -1.00 -0.57
CA SER A 34 -14.39 -2.06 0.33
C SER A 34 -13.25 -2.96 0.82
N ARG A 35 -12.23 -3.19 -0.03
CA ARG A 35 -11.22 -4.22 0.21
C ARG A 35 -9.81 -3.66 0.19
N VAL A 36 -9.09 -3.89 1.29
CA VAL A 36 -7.64 -3.72 1.37
C VAL A 36 -7.01 -5.09 1.27
N ILE A 37 -5.98 -5.21 0.43
CA ILE A 37 -5.28 -6.47 0.19
C ILE A 37 -3.85 -6.47 0.73
N ALA A 38 -3.27 -5.30 1.00
CA ALA A 38 -1.98 -5.17 1.67
C ALA A 38 -1.85 -3.85 2.44
N ALA A 39 -1.04 -3.87 3.50
CA ALA A 39 -0.72 -2.70 4.31
C ALA A 39 0.70 -2.81 4.84
N GLY A 40 1.45 -1.70 4.82
CA GLY A 40 2.81 -1.70 5.33
C GLY A 40 3.51 -0.35 5.25
N PHE A 41 4.83 -0.41 5.32
CA PHE A 41 5.74 0.72 5.12
C PHE A 41 6.38 0.60 3.74
N VAL A 42 6.56 1.74 3.09
CA VAL A 42 7.26 1.84 1.82
C VAL A 42 8.40 2.85 1.90
N GLU A 43 9.54 2.46 1.36
CA GLU A 43 10.76 3.25 1.25
C GLU A 43 11.28 3.16 -0.19
N LEU A 44 11.98 4.20 -0.64
CA LEU A 44 12.69 4.16 -1.93
C LEU A 44 14.14 3.77 -1.66
N GLY A 45 14.52 2.57 -2.08
CA GLY A 45 15.87 2.06 -2.05
C GLY A 45 16.62 2.30 -3.37
N PRO A 46 17.89 1.89 -3.46
CA PRO A 46 18.74 2.10 -4.64
C PRO A 46 18.26 1.35 -5.89
N GLN A 47 17.46 0.29 -5.74
CA GLN A 47 16.93 -0.54 -6.84
C GLN A 47 15.42 -0.36 -7.06
N GLY A 48 14.76 0.56 -6.34
CA GLY A 48 13.32 0.76 -6.40
C GLY A 48 12.65 0.72 -5.02
N PHE A 49 11.34 0.50 -5.00
CA PHE A 49 10.57 0.49 -3.76
C PHE A 49 10.85 -0.74 -2.91
N ILE A 50 10.90 -0.56 -1.60
CA ILE A 50 11.03 -1.61 -0.59
C ILE A 50 9.79 -1.55 0.30
N CYS A 51 9.05 -2.65 0.36
CA CYS A 51 7.85 -2.76 1.18
C CYS A 51 8.09 -3.70 2.37
N SER A 52 7.61 -3.33 3.56
CA SER A 52 7.82 -4.10 4.78
C SER A 52 6.72 -3.89 5.83
N GLY A 53 6.74 -4.74 6.86
CA GLY A 53 5.87 -4.64 8.02
C GLY A 53 4.49 -5.26 7.82
N SER A 54 3.62 -4.97 8.78
CA SER A 54 2.23 -5.43 8.82
C SER A 54 1.39 -4.43 9.60
N ASN A 55 0.07 -4.57 9.50
CA ASN A 55 -0.89 -3.92 10.37
C ASN A 55 -1.78 -5.00 11.03
N PRO A 56 -1.58 -5.29 12.33
CA PRO A 56 -2.37 -6.29 13.05
C PRO A 56 -3.86 -5.97 13.16
N GLU A 57 -4.24 -4.70 13.29
CA GLU A 57 -5.63 -4.28 13.42
C GLU A 57 -6.44 -4.58 12.16
N LEU A 58 -5.82 -4.40 11.00
CA LEU A 58 -6.39 -4.76 9.71
C LEU A 58 -6.19 -6.25 9.36
N GLY A 59 -5.37 -6.99 10.13
CA GLY A 59 -5.01 -8.37 9.82
C GLY A 59 -4.22 -8.51 8.52
N LEU A 60 -3.48 -7.48 8.11
CA LEU A 60 -2.79 -7.41 6.82
C LEU A 60 -1.27 -7.33 7.00
N ALA A 61 -0.54 -7.91 6.05
CA ALA A 61 0.90 -7.81 5.98
C ALA A 61 1.35 -7.27 4.61
N SER A 62 2.52 -6.65 4.60
CA SER A 62 3.21 -6.33 3.36
C SER A 62 3.58 -7.62 2.62
N ARG A 63 3.47 -7.60 1.29
CA ARG A 63 3.98 -8.62 0.37
C ARG A 63 5.16 -8.00 -0.40
N PRO A 64 6.39 -8.07 0.14
CA PRO A 64 7.47 -7.15 -0.24
C PRO A 64 7.73 -7.00 -1.73
N ALA A 65 7.84 -8.12 -2.46
CA ALA A 65 8.11 -8.11 -3.89
C ALA A 65 6.90 -7.67 -4.74
N GLU A 66 5.71 -8.16 -4.41
CA GLU A 66 4.49 -7.89 -5.16
C GLU A 66 4.04 -6.43 -4.97
N ASP A 67 4.00 -5.96 -3.73
CA ASP A 67 3.56 -4.61 -3.40
C ASP A 67 4.52 -3.55 -3.96
N ALA A 68 5.83 -3.81 -3.91
CA ALA A 68 6.83 -2.93 -4.52
C ALA A 68 6.63 -2.82 -6.04
N ALA A 69 6.31 -3.92 -6.72
CA ALA A 69 6.04 -3.92 -8.15
C ALA A 69 4.77 -3.13 -8.50
N ILE A 70 3.68 -3.30 -7.73
CA ILE A 70 2.43 -2.55 -7.89
C ILE A 70 2.68 -1.05 -7.71
N ILE A 71 3.41 -0.66 -6.67
CA ILE A 71 3.74 0.75 -6.41
C ILE A 71 4.63 1.33 -7.52
N ALA A 72 5.65 0.59 -7.97
CA ALA A 72 6.52 1.02 -9.06
C ALA A 72 5.76 1.23 -10.37
N GLU A 73 4.84 0.33 -10.70
CA GLU A 73 3.99 0.44 -11.90
C GLU A 73 3.07 1.66 -11.83
N ALA A 74 2.40 1.88 -10.70
CA ALA A 74 1.46 2.99 -10.53
C ALA A 74 2.13 4.37 -10.62
N LEU A 75 3.41 4.47 -10.26
CA LEU A 75 4.19 5.70 -10.29
C LEU A 75 5.05 5.85 -11.57
N ARG A 76 5.01 4.89 -12.49
CA ARG A 76 5.73 4.99 -13.77
C ARG A 76 5.14 6.12 -14.62
N GLN A 77 5.98 7.08 -15.02
CA GLN A 77 5.58 8.10 -15.99
C GLN A 77 5.25 7.44 -17.34
N ARG A 78 4.14 7.85 -17.93
CA ARG A 78 3.67 7.41 -19.25
C ARG A 78 3.99 8.45 -20.30
#